data_AF-A0A7J4MUV2-F1
#
_entry.id   AF-A0A7J4MUV2-F1
#
_cell.length_a   1.000
_cell.length_b   1.000
_cell.length_c   1.000
_cell.angle_alpha   90.00
_cell.angle_beta   90.00
_cell.angle_gamma   90.00
#
_symmetry.space_group_name_H-M   'P 1'
#
loop_
_entity.id
_entity.type
_entity.pdbx_description
1 polymer ?
#
loop_
_entity_poly.entity_id
_entity_poly.type
_entity_poly.pdbx_seq_one_letter_code
_entity_poly.pdbx_strand_id
1 'polypeptide(L)'
;MKLRTHITAAVVLFLLINILYPVTSIIRGALLAGVAGTLPDLLDHLTGRHRGIGHTLLILPPLLLYALKSPDNGIPLLAGITSHLIMDLFTVHGCPLLYPLKDTPYHCLQRKKRIRTGTAGEWALLSFLIAAMVVASLVSVGALDDAIHPQPRNSSREEQCRTMTVEIRVDADRDVNVTSYHTNGSESILVDFRDD
;
A
#
# COMPACT_ATOMS: atom_id res chain seq x y z
N MET A 1 -15.44 2.53 18.51
CA MET A 1 -14.38 1.79 19.26
C MET A 1 -13.33 2.80 19.70
N LYS A 2 -12.15 2.41 20.22
CA LYS A 2 -11.07 3.41 20.40
C LYS A 2 -10.45 3.78 19.04
N LEU A 3 -9.94 5.01 18.94
CA LEU A 3 -9.30 5.59 17.75
C LEU A 3 -8.27 4.66 17.10
N ARG A 4 -7.41 4.04 17.91
CA ARG A 4 -6.39 3.09 17.45
C ARG A 4 -6.97 1.94 16.61
N THR A 5 -8.13 1.42 17.00
CA THR A 5 -8.76 0.30 16.31
C THR A 5 -9.33 0.74 14.96
N HIS A 6 -9.86 1.97 14.89
CA HIS A 6 -10.33 2.57 13.64
C HIS A 6 -9.17 2.85 12.68
N ILE A 7 -8.07 3.44 13.18
CA ILE A 7 -6.87 3.70 12.37
C ILE A 7 -6.31 2.39 11.80
N THR A 8 -6.13 1.35 12.63
CA THR A 8 -5.61 0.08 12.14
C THR A 8 -6.54 -0.57 11.12
N ALA A 9 -7.86 -0.56 11.35
CA ALA A 9 -8.83 -1.08 10.38
C ALA A 9 -8.79 -0.32 9.04
N ALA A 10 -8.65 1.00 9.08
CA ALA A 10 -8.52 1.85 7.90
C ALA A 10 -7.29 1.51 7.07
N VAL A 11 -6.13 1.40 7.73
CA VAL A 11 -4.87 1.03 7.07
C VAL A 11 -4.97 -0.37 6.47
N VAL A 12 -5.51 -1.34 7.21
CA VAL A 12 -5.71 -2.72 6.70
C VAL A 12 -6.59 -2.71 5.45
N LEU A 13 -7.74 -2.03 5.50
CA LEU A 13 -8.65 -2.00 4.35
C LEU A 13 -8.00 -1.33 3.13
N PHE A 14 -7.26 -0.23 3.34
CA PHE A 14 -6.49 0.40 2.27
C PHE A 14 -5.44 -0.55 1.68
N LEU A 15 -4.65 -1.23 2.51
CA LEU A 15 -3.63 -2.18 2.04
C LEU A 15 -4.25 -3.29 1.20
N LEU A 16 -5.38 -3.87 1.64
CA LEU A 16 -6.09 -4.90 0.88
C LEU A 16 -6.56 -4.39 -0.49
N ILE A 17 -7.10 -3.17 -0.54
CA ILE A 17 -7.49 -2.53 -1.80
C ILE A 17 -6.26 -2.29 -2.68
N ASN A 18 -5.17 -1.78 -2.11
CA ASN A 18 -3.95 -1.42 -2.85
C ASN A 18 -3.18 -2.65 -3.37
N ILE A 19 -3.32 -3.82 -2.72
CA ILE A 19 -2.82 -5.10 -3.25
C ILE A 19 -3.58 -5.49 -4.52
N LEU A 20 -4.90 -5.32 -4.54
CA LEU A 20 -5.76 -5.69 -5.67
C LEU A 20 -5.69 -4.65 -6.81
N TYR A 21 -5.61 -3.39 -6.44
CA TYR A 21 -5.62 -2.25 -7.35
C TYR A 21 -4.66 -1.18 -6.82
N PRO A 22 -3.38 -1.21 -7.24
CA PRO A 22 -2.37 -0.29 -6.76
C PRO A 22 -2.66 1.12 -7.26
N VAL A 23 -3.01 2.01 -6.32
CA VAL A 23 -3.52 3.36 -6.63
C VAL A 23 -2.60 4.47 -6.13
N THR A 24 -1.80 4.20 -5.10
CA THR A 24 -0.82 5.16 -4.58
C THR A 24 0.29 4.41 -3.84
N SER A 25 1.36 5.12 -3.48
CA SER A 25 2.37 4.58 -2.58
C SER A 25 1.74 4.15 -1.25
N ILE A 26 2.24 3.03 -0.72
CA ILE A 26 1.74 2.40 0.51
C ILE A 26 1.73 3.38 1.67
N ILE A 27 2.83 4.13 1.86
CA ILE A 27 2.99 5.08 2.96
C ILE A 27 1.96 6.21 2.87
N ARG A 28 1.83 6.84 1.70
CA ARG A 28 0.90 7.95 1.49
C ARG A 28 -0.55 7.49 1.69
N GLY A 29 -0.92 6.37 1.10
CA GLY A 29 -2.27 5.85 1.22
C GLY A 29 -2.60 5.39 2.64
N ALA A 30 -1.67 4.76 3.36
CA ALA A 30 -1.88 4.38 4.77
C ALA A 30 -2.10 5.59 5.67
N LEU A 31 -1.33 6.68 5.48
CA LEU A 31 -1.52 7.92 6.21
C LEU A 31 -2.90 8.54 5.93
N LEU A 32 -3.27 8.65 4.66
CA LEU A 32 -4.58 9.19 4.26
C LEU A 32 -5.74 8.35 4.80
N ALA A 33 -5.65 7.02 4.70
CA ALA A 33 -6.65 6.11 5.22
C ALA A 33 -6.76 6.22 6.74
N GLY A 34 -5.64 6.24 7.46
CA GLY A 34 -5.61 6.40 8.92
C GLY A 34 -6.28 7.69 9.38
N VAL A 35 -5.96 8.83 8.77
CA VAL A 35 -6.60 10.12 9.06
C VAL A 35 -8.11 10.06 8.72
N ALA A 36 -8.47 9.53 7.56
CA ALA A 36 -9.85 9.35 7.13
C ALA A 36 -10.67 8.45 8.06
N GLY A 37 -10.05 7.43 8.65
CA GLY A 37 -10.68 6.59 9.67
C GLY A 37 -11.05 7.33 10.96
N THR A 38 -10.59 8.57 11.17
CA THR A 38 -10.91 9.38 12.36
C THR A 38 -11.85 10.55 12.07
N LEU A 39 -12.03 10.87 10.78
CA LEU A 39 -12.84 11.99 10.32
C LEU A 39 -14.31 11.94 10.76
N PRO A 40 -14.99 10.78 10.77
CA PRO A 40 -16.36 10.68 11.27
C PRO A 40 -16.54 11.18 12.71
N ASP A 41 -15.66 10.74 13.63
CA ASP A 41 -15.68 11.16 15.03
C ASP A 41 -15.36 12.67 15.17
N LEU A 42 -14.42 13.17 14.36
CA LEU A 42 -14.07 14.58 14.32
C LEU A 42 -15.25 15.44 13.84
N LEU A 43 -15.93 15.03 12.77
CA LEU A 43 -17.11 15.74 12.24
C LEU A 43 -18.23 15.81 13.27
N ASP A 44 -18.45 14.73 14.01
CA ASP A 44 -19.45 14.69 15.07
C ASP A 44 -19.06 15.56 16.28
N HIS A 45 -17.78 15.60 16.62
CA HIS A 45 -17.27 16.51 17.64
C HIS A 45 -17.49 17.97 17.24
N LEU A 46 -17.21 18.33 15.98
CA LEU A 46 -17.37 19.69 15.45
C LEU A 46 -18.84 20.10 15.31
N THR A 47 -19.73 19.17 14.98
CA THR A 47 -21.17 19.43 14.89
C THR A 47 -21.88 19.37 16.24
N GLY A 48 -21.16 19.05 17.32
CA GLY A 48 -21.70 18.96 18.68
C GLY A 48 -22.69 17.81 18.89
N ARG A 49 -22.84 16.91 17.91
CA ARG A 49 -23.76 15.77 17.98
C ARG A 49 -22.97 14.48 17.91
N HIS A 50 -23.06 13.70 18.97
CA HIS A 50 -22.49 12.37 19.00
C HIS A 50 -23.26 11.45 18.03
N ARG A 51 -22.60 10.91 16.99
CA ARG A 51 -23.16 10.03 15.96
C ARG A 51 -24.14 10.71 15.02
N GLY A 52 -23.72 11.86 14.51
CA GLY A 52 -24.43 12.65 13.52
C GLY A 52 -24.05 12.27 12.10
N ILE A 53 -23.83 13.29 11.26
CA ILE A 53 -23.60 13.15 9.81
C ILE A 53 -22.34 12.33 9.52
N GLY A 54 -21.32 12.35 10.40
CA GLY A 54 -20.08 11.60 10.20
C GLY A 54 -20.29 10.08 10.12
N HIS A 55 -21.35 9.57 10.75
CA HIS A 55 -21.66 8.14 10.88
C HIS A 55 -22.75 7.65 9.90
N THR A 56 -22.90 8.36 8.79
CA THR A 56 -23.97 8.11 7.81
C THR A 56 -23.40 7.64 6.49
N LEU A 57 -24.20 6.91 5.72
CA LEU A 57 -23.83 6.58 4.35
C LEU A 57 -23.77 7.81 3.44
N LEU A 58 -24.34 8.94 3.84
CA LEU A 58 -24.34 10.19 3.05
C LEU A 58 -22.94 10.78 2.86
N ILE A 59 -21.97 10.42 3.70
CA ILE A 59 -20.57 10.84 3.54
C ILE A 59 -19.88 10.12 2.37
N LEU A 60 -20.39 8.95 1.95
CA LEU A 60 -19.74 8.11 0.93
C LEU A 60 -19.91 8.63 -0.50
N PRO A 61 -21.08 9.07 -0.98
CA PRO A 61 -21.24 9.56 -2.35
C PRO A 61 -20.28 10.69 -2.77
N PRO A 62 -20.10 11.80 -2.03
CA PRO A 62 -19.15 12.84 -2.44
C PRO A 62 -17.71 12.31 -2.46
N LEU A 63 -17.38 11.39 -1.55
CA LEU A 63 -16.06 10.78 -1.49
C LEU A 63 -15.83 9.79 -2.63
N LEU A 64 -16.85 9.06 -3.04
CA LEU A 64 -16.82 8.18 -4.20
C LEU A 64 -16.60 8.99 -5.48
N LEU A 65 -17.31 10.11 -5.65
CA LEU A 65 -17.08 11.03 -6.78
C LEU A 65 -15.65 11.58 -6.77
N TYR A 66 -15.12 11.93 -5.60
CA TYR A 66 -13.73 12.37 -5.46
C TYR A 66 -12.73 11.24 -5.80
N ALA A 67 -12.99 10.00 -5.38
CA ALA A 67 -12.19 8.84 -5.71
C ALA A 67 -12.15 8.54 -7.21
N LEU A 68 -13.26 8.77 -7.93
CA LEU A 68 -13.28 8.63 -9.39
C LEU A 68 -12.43 9.71 -10.09
N LYS A 69 -12.39 10.93 -9.56
CA LYS A 69 -11.60 12.04 -10.12
C LYS A 69 -10.11 11.97 -9.77
N SER A 70 -9.79 11.49 -8.57
CA SER A 70 -8.42 11.41 -8.06
C SER A 70 -8.21 10.14 -7.24
N PRO A 71 -8.07 8.98 -7.91
CA PRO A 71 -7.99 7.66 -7.28
C PRO A 71 -6.90 7.59 -6.19
N ASP A 72 -5.73 8.17 -6.46
CA ASP A 72 -4.56 8.18 -5.57
C ASP A 72 -4.86 8.74 -4.17
N ASN A 73 -5.78 9.71 -4.09
CA ASN A 73 -6.18 10.33 -2.83
C ASN A 73 -7.53 9.81 -2.34
N GLY A 74 -8.50 9.69 -3.24
CA GLY A 74 -9.88 9.41 -2.85
C GLY A 74 -10.09 7.97 -2.41
N ILE A 75 -9.38 6.99 -2.99
CA ILE A 75 -9.50 5.58 -2.58
C ILE A 75 -9.00 5.37 -1.14
N PRO A 76 -7.80 5.86 -0.74
CA PRO A 76 -7.38 5.82 0.66
C PRO A 76 -8.38 6.47 1.63
N LEU A 77 -8.90 7.65 1.28
CA LEU A 77 -9.89 8.33 2.12
C LEU A 77 -11.18 7.52 2.23
N LEU A 78 -11.66 6.97 1.11
CA LEU A 78 -12.87 6.14 1.05
C LEU A 78 -12.69 4.87 1.90
N ALA A 79 -11.53 4.22 1.81
CA ALA A 79 -11.18 3.08 2.64
C ALA A 79 -11.21 3.44 4.13
N GLY A 80 -10.63 4.57 4.51
CA GLY A 80 -10.63 5.04 5.89
C GLY A 80 -12.03 5.23 6.46
N ILE A 81 -12.87 6.05 5.81
CA ILE A 81 -14.24 6.30 6.29
C ILE A 81 -15.09 5.02 6.27
N THR A 82 -14.98 4.23 5.20
CA THR A 82 -15.73 2.97 5.08
C THR A 82 -15.37 2.00 6.21
N SER A 83 -14.08 1.86 6.51
CA SER A 83 -13.64 1.02 7.62
C SER A 83 -14.19 1.52 8.96
N HIS A 84 -14.25 2.83 9.19
CA HIS A 84 -14.79 3.41 10.43
C HIS A 84 -16.25 2.99 10.62
N LEU A 85 -17.07 3.17 9.59
CA LEU A 85 -18.49 2.78 9.60
C LEU A 85 -18.64 1.27 9.84
N ILE A 86 -17.87 0.44 9.13
CA ILE A 86 -17.91 -1.02 9.28
C ILE A 86 -17.58 -1.44 10.73
N MET A 87 -16.52 -0.86 11.31
CA MET A 87 -16.10 -1.18 12.66
C MET A 87 -17.16 -0.78 13.68
N ASP A 88 -17.83 0.36 13.48
CA ASP A 88 -18.89 0.81 14.37
C ASP A 88 -20.16 -0.06 14.30
N LEU A 89 -20.45 -0.67 13.15
CA LEU A 89 -21.54 -1.67 13.02
C LEU A 89 -21.30 -2.95 13.85
N PHE A 90 -20.05 -3.29 14.17
CA PHE A 90 -19.70 -4.43 15.02
C PHE A 90 -19.80 -4.12 16.52
N THR A 91 -19.95 -2.84 16.90
CA THR A 91 -20.01 -2.44 18.30
C THR A 91 -21.39 -2.60 18.93
N VAL A 92 -21.46 -2.52 20.25
CA VAL A 92 -22.74 -2.46 20.97
C VAL A 92 -23.59 -1.26 20.55
N HIS A 93 -22.95 -0.13 20.30
CA HIS A 93 -23.64 1.10 19.95
C HIS A 93 -24.10 1.12 18.49
N GLY A 94 -23.45 0.39 17.58
CA GLY A 94 -23.83 0.32 16.16
C GLY A 94 -23.52 1.60 15.40
N CYS A 95 -24.14 1.80 14.23
CA CYS A 95 -23.97 3.00 13.41
C CYS A 95 -25.31 3.46 12.81
N PRO A 96 -25.74 4.73 12.94
CA PRO A 96 -26.98 5.24 12.36
C PRO A 96 -26.82 5.57 10.87
N LEU A 97 -26.69 4.52 10.04
CA LEU A 97 -26.33 4.63 8.62
C LEU A 97 -27.27 5.53 7.78
N LEU A 98 -28.54 5.65 8.17
CA LEU A 98 -29.57 6.40 7.45
C LEU A 98 -29.89 7.77 8.07
N TYR A 99 -29.13 8.24 9.05
CA TYR A 99 -29.31 9.60 9.57
C TYR A 99 -29.11 10.64 8.44
N PRO A 100 -29.89 11.73 8.37
CA PRO A 100 -30.93 12.17 9.30
C PRO A 100 -32.34 11.61 9.01
N LEU A 101 -32.50 10.72 8.02
CA LEU A 101 -33.80 10.13 7.67
C LEU A 101 -34.28 9.15 8.75
N LYS A 102 -33.34 8.39 9.35
CA LYS A 102 -33.60 7.48 10.49
C LYS A 102 -32.42 7.45 11.45
N ASP A 103 -32.72 7.67 12.73
CA ASP A 103 -31.75 7.66 13.83
C ASP A 103 -31.49 6.25 14.39
N THR A 104 -32.13 5.21 13.83
CA THR A 104 -31.98 3.83 14.31
C THR A 104 -30.57 3.30 14.03
N PRO A 105 -29.80 2.88 15.05
CA PRO A 105 -28.48 2.32 14.85
C PRO A 105 -28.57 0.91 14.26
N TYR A 106 -27.81 0.68 13.21
CA TYR A 106 -27.63 -0.63 12.59
C TYR A 106 -26.51 -1.40 13.27
N HIS A 107 -26.63 -2.73 13.29
CA HIS A 107 -25.65 -3.64 13.85
C HIS A 107 -25.45 -4.83 12.91
N CYS A 108 -24.20 -5.23 12.69
CA CYS A 108 -23.88 -6.44 11.92
C CYS A 108 -23.96 -7.71 12.79
N LEU A 109 -23.80 -7.58 14.12
CA LEU A 109 -23.76 -8.71 15.04
C LEU A 109 -25.01 -8.81 15.92
N GLN A 110 -25.38 -10.06 16.21
CA GLN A 110 -26.38 -10.38 17.24
C GLN A 110 -25.97 -9.79 18.59
N ARG A 111 -26.96 -9.37 19.40
CA ARG A 111 -26.77 -8.60 20.64
C ARG A 111 -25.69 -9.14 21.59
N LYS A 112 -25.58 -10.46 21.73
CA LYS A 112 -24.61 -11.12 22.63
C LYS A 112 -23.17 -11.16 22.09
N LYS A 113 -22.98 -11.01 20.77
CA LYS A 113 -21.67 -11.09 20.08
C LYS A 113 -21.06 -9.71 19.76
N ARG A 114 -21.77 -8.63 20.07
CA ARG A 114 -21.32 -7.26 19.78
C ARG A 114 -20.09 -6.90 20.60
N ILE A 115 -19.16 -6.18 19.97
CA ILE A 115 -17.89 -5.82 20.60
C ILE A 115 -18.11 -4.60 21.50
N ARG A 116 -17.66 -4.72 22.75
CA ARG A 116 -17.67 -3.63 23.72
C ARG A 116 -16.30 -2.96 23.75
N THR A 117 -16.29 -1.63 23.67
CA THR A 117 -15.07 -0.84 23.82
C THR A 117 -14.43 -1.10 25.18
N GLY A 118 -13.10 -1.24 25.20
CA GLY A 118 -12.30 -1.52 26.40
C GLY A 118 -12.29 -2.98 26.86
N THR A 119 -13.02 -3.88 26.18
CA THR A 119 -13.06 -5.30 26.56
C THR A 119 -12.03 -6.15 25.82
N ALA A 120 -11.81 -7.37 26.29
CA ALA A 120 -10.94 -8.35 25.63
C ALA A 120 -11.32 -8.57 24.15
N GLY A 121 -12.60 -8.42 23.78
CA GLY A 121 -13.04 -8.53 22.40
C GLY A 121 -12.49 -7.43 21.48
N GLU A 122 -12.38 -6.20 21.96
CA GLU A 122 -11.74 -5.12 21.19
C GLU A 122 -10.24 -5.37 21.04
N TRP A 123 -9.58 -5.81 22.11
CA TRP A 123 -8.15 -6.13 22.07
C TRP A 123 -7.85 -7.30 21.14
N ALA A 124 -8.66 -8.36 21.15
CA ALA A 124 -8.53 -9.48 20.23
C ALA A 124 -8.69 -9.02 18.77
N LEU A 125 -9.67 -8.16 18.48
CA LEU A 125 -9.85 -7.60 17.15
C LEU A 125 -8.67 -6.71 16.73
N LEU A 126 -8.19 -5.85 17.63
CA LEU A 126 -7.03 -5.00 17.36
C LEU A 126 -5.78 -5.85 17.06
N SER A 127 -5.51 -6.88 17.86
CA SER A 127 -4.40 -7.81 17.62
C SER A 127 -4.52 -8.52 16.28
N PHE A 128 -5.72 -8.97 15.92
CA PHE A 128 -5.99 -9.56 14.61
C PHE A 128 -5.73 -8.57 13.46
N LEU A 129 -6.20 -7.32 13.59
CA LEU A 129 -5.98 -6.27 12.58
C LEU A 129 -4.50 -5.91 12.44
N ILE A 130 -3.73 -5.90 13.54
CA ILE A 130 -2.28 -5.67 13.47
C ILE A 130 -1.59 -6.82 12.73
N ALA A 131 -1.93 -8.07 13.04
CA ALA A 131 -1.39 -9.22 12.31
C ALA A 131 -1.73 -9.15 10.81
N ALA A 132 -2.98 -8.83 10.47
CA ALA A 132 -3.42 -8.63 9.10
C ALA A 132 -2.67 -7.49 8.40
N MET A 133 -2.43 -6.37 9.10
CA MET A 133 -1.66 -5.23 8.59
C MET A 133 -0.22 -5.63 8.27
N VAL A 134 0.44 -6.37 9.15
CA VAL A 134 1.82 -6.85 8.93
C VAL A 134 1.87 -7.75 7.71
N VAL A 135 0.97 -8.74 7.62
CA VAL A 135 0.91 -9.67 6.48
C VAL A 135 0.63 -8.90 5.17
N ALA A 136 -0.38 -8.03 5.16
CA ALA A 136 -0.72 -7.24 3.98
C ALA A 136 0.43 -6.31 3.56
N SER A 137 1.16 -5.73 4.51
CA SER A 137 2.33 -4.90 4.22
C SER A 137 3.45 -5.71 3.57
N LEU A 138 3.74 -6.90 4.10
CA LEU A 138 4.76 -7.82 3.54
C LEU A 138 4.41 -8.26 2.13
N VAL A 139 3.13 -8.60 1.89
CA VAL A 139 2.64 -8.95 0.56
C VAL A 139 2.76 -7.76 -0.39
N SER A 140 2.39 -6.55 0.06
CA SER A 140 2.42 -5.34 -0.77
C SER A 140 3.83 -4.95 -1.25
N VAL A 141 4.88 -5.36 -0.53
CA VAL A 141 6.29 -5.10 -0.91
C VAL A 141 6.96 -6.29 -1.59
N GLY A 142 6.22 -7.37 -1.88
CA GLY A 142 6.76 -8.58 -2.51
C GLY A 142 7.64 -9.45 -1.61
N ALA A 143 7.79 -9.12 -0.32
CA ALA A 143 8.68 -9.83 0.60
C ALA A 143 8.25 -11.28 0.86
N LEU A 144 6.98 -11.62 0.62
CA LEU A 144 6.49 -13.00 0.76
C LEU A 144 6.99 -13.90 -0.38
N ASP A 145 7.05 -13.38 -1.61
CA ASP A 145 7.55 -14.12 -2.76
C ASP A 145 9.06 -14.36 -2.64
N ASP A 146 9.83 -13.36 -2.21
CA ASP A 146 11.27 -13.48 -1.94
C ASP A 146 11.59 -14.50 -0.82
N ALA A 147 10.69 -14.66 0.15
CA ALA A 147 10.87 -15.60 1.26
C ALA A 147 10.52 -17.05 0.88
N ILE A 148 9.55 -17.25 -0.02
CA ILE A 148 9.10 -18.58 -0.48
C ILE A 148 9.95 -19.07 -1.65
N HIS A 149 10.33 -18.16 -2.54
CA HIS A 149 11.23 -18.39 -3.66
C HIS A 149 12.45 -17.48 -3.48
N PRO A 150 13.45 -17.89 -2.68
CA PRO A 150 14.70 -17.17 -2.60
C PRO A 150 15.37 -17.18 -3.97
N GLN A 151 15.11 -16.14 -4.77
CA GLN A 151 15.93 -15.80 -5.91
C GLN A 151 17.33 -15.54 -5.35
N PRO A 152 18.39 -16.13 -5.93
CA PRO A 152 19.73 -15.71 -5.59
C PRO A 152 19.79 -14.20 -5.85
N ARG A 153 20.01 -13.42 -4.79
CA ARG A 153 20.36 -12.01 -4.90
C ARG A 153 21.63 -11.94 -5.74
N ASN A 154 21.49 -11.85 -7.06
CA ASN A 154 22.43 -11.08 -7.83
C ASN A 154 22.30 -9.68 -7.27
N SER A 155 23.25 -9.33 -6.41
CA SER A 155 23.50 -7.98 -6.00
C SER A 155 23.75 -7.15 -7.26
N SER A 156 22.69 -6.66 -7.89
CA SER A 156 22.73 -5.44 -8.67
C SER A 156 22.89 -4.28 -7.69
N ARG A 157 24.08 -4.24 -7.06
CA ARG A 157 24.83 -3.00 -7.11
C ARG A 157 24.87 -2.68 -8.60
N GLU A 158 24.16 -1.64 -9.02
CA GLU A 158 24.55 -0.90 -10.21
C GLU A 158 25.99 -0.39 -9.95
N GLU A 159 26.97 -1.28 -10.01
CA GLU A 159 28.22 -0.88 -10.63
C GLU A 159 27.82 -0.58 -12.06
N GLN A 160 27.71 0.71 -12.32
CA GLN A 160 27.52 1.29 -13.63
C GLN A 160 28.57 0.69 -14.56
N CYS A 161 28.23 -0.44 -15.19
CA CYS A 161 29.04 -1.05 -16.23
C CYS A 161 28.96 -0.08 -17.39
N ARG A 162 29.93 0.84 -17.43
CA ARG A 162 30.14 1.70 -18.59
C ARG A 162 30.69 0.81 -19.68
N THR A 163 29.79 0.26 -20.48
CA THR A 163 30.15 -0.36 -21.75
C THR A 163 30.75 0.74 -22.61
N MET A 164 32.08 0.78 -22.67
CA MET A 164 32.82 1.66 -23.57
C MET A 164 33.06 0.88 -24.85
N THR A 165 32.30 1.18 -25.90
CA THR A 165 32.54 0.63 -27.23
C THR A 165 33.66 1.42 -27.89
N VAL A 166 34.82 0.80 -28.10
CA VAL A 166 35.93 1.38 -28.86
C VAL A 166 35.89 0.81 -30.28
N GLU A 167 35.52 1.64 -31.25
CA GLU A 167 35.59 1.27 -32.68
C GLU A 167 37.00 1.60 -33.18
N ILE A 168 37.78 0.56 -33.51
CA ILE A 168 39.10 0.72 -34.13
C ILE A 168 38.96 0.46 -35.62
N ARG A 169 39.16 1.50 -36.42
CA ARG A 169 39.26 1.38 -37.88
C ARG A 169 40.74 1.29 -38.25
N VAL A 170 41.13 0.15 -38.82
CA VAL A 170 42.47 -0.05 -39.37
C VAL A 170 42.34 0.04 -40.87
N ASP A 171 42.95 1.06 -41.46
CA ASP A 171 43.11 1.16 -42.91
C ASP A 171 44.40 0.42 -43.27
N ALA A 172 44.26 -0.75 -43.90
CA ALA A 172 45.39 -1.62 -44.20
C ALA A 172 45.39 -2.02 -45.67
N ASP A 173 46.50 -1.75 -46.34
CA ASP A 173 46.76 -2.17 -47.72
C ASP A 173 47.13 -3.67 -47.83
N ARG A 174 47.13 -4.40 -46.70
CA ARG A 174 47.49 -5.82 -46.59
C ARG A 174 46.67 -6.51 -45.51
N ASP A 175 46.64 -7.85 -45.53
CA ASP A 175 45.94 -8.66 -44.53
C ASP A 175 46.48 -8.40 -43.11
N VAL A 176 45.57 -8.08 -42.19
CA VAL A 176 45.88 -7.79 -40.78
C VAL A 176 45.27 -8.85 -39.88
N ASN A 177 46.05 -9.33 -38.92
CA ASN A 177 45.55 -10.21 -37.86
C ASN A 177 45.26 -9.39 -36.60
N VAL A 178 44.01 -9.39 -36.15
CA VAL A 178 43.58 -8.68 -34.94
C VAL A 178 43.27 -9.70 -33.85
N THR A 179 44.05 -9.66 -32.77
CA THR A 179 43.87 -10.55 -31.62
C THR A 179 43.53 -9.74 -30.38
N SER A 180 42.47 -10.12 -29.68
CA SER A 180 42.09 -9.53 -28.40
C SER A 180 42.56 -10.41 -27.25
N TYR A 181 43.22 -9.80 -26.26
CA TYR A 181 43.60 -10.43 -25.01
C TYR A 181 42.84 -9.80 -23.84
N HIS A 182 42.28 -10.65 -23.00
CA HIS A 182 41.69 -10.25 -21.73
C HIS A 182 42.55 -10.81 -20.59
N THR A 183 43.13 -9.95 -19.74
CA THR A 183 43.93 -10.38 -18.59
C THR A 183 43.66 -9.50 -17.39
N ASN A 184 43.22 -10.11 -16.28
CA ASN A 184 42.97 -9.43 -14.99
C ASN A 184 42.20 -8.10 -15.12
N GLY A 185 41.12 -8.09 -15.91
CA GLY A 185 40.26 -6.92 -16.09
C GLY A 185 40.79 -5.85 -17.04
N SER A 186 41.94 -6.08 -17.68
CA SER A 186 42.44 -5.28 -18.80
C SER A 186 42.14 -5.95 -20.12
N GLU A 187 41.64 -5.19 -21.09
CA GLU A 187 41.56 -5.59 -22.50
C GLU A 187 42.73 -4.96 -23.26
N SER A 188 43.41 -5.75 -24.07
CA SER A 188 44.45 -5.28 -24.99
C SER A 188 44.24 -5.88 -26.37
N ILE A 189 44.36 -5.05 -27.41
CA ILE A 189 44.19 -5.47 -28.80
C ILE A 189 45.57 -5.44 -29.46
N LEU A 190 45.99 -6.59 -29.97
CA LEU A 190 47.19 -6.73 -30.79
C LEU A 190 46.78 -6.71 -32.26
N VAL A 191 47.40 -5.85 -33.03
CA VAL A 191 47.22 -5.73 -34.47
C VAL A 191 48.56 -6.08 -35.09
N ASP A 192 48.60 -7.19 -35.81
CA ASP A 192 49.82 -7.71 -36.43
C ASP A 192 49.65 -7.80 -37.96
N PHE A 193 50.72 -7.52 -38.69
CA PHE A 193 50.74 -7.66 -40.14
C PHE A 193 51.25 -9.04 -40.49
N ARG A 194 50.62 -9.68 -41.46
CA ARG A 194 51.11 -10.96 -41.94
C ARG A 194 52.44 -10.74 -42.67
N ASP A 195 53.54 -11.23 -42.10
CA ASP A 195 54.83 -11.26 -42.79
C ASP A 195 54.70 -12.17 -44.04
N ASP A 196 55.04 -11.61 -45.21
CA ASP A 196 55.09 -12.30 -46.50
C ASP A 196 56.27 -13.30 -46.58
#